data_AF-A0AAD5DUC1-F1
#
_entry.id   AF-A0AAD5DUC1-F1
#
_cell.length_a   1.000
_cell.length_b   1.000
_cell.length_c   1.000
_cell.angle_alpha   90.00
_cell.angle_beta   90.00
_cell.angle_gamma   90.00
#
_symmetry.space_group_name_H-M   'P 1'
#
loop_
_entity.id
_entity.type
_entity.pdbx_description
1 polymer ?
#
loop_
_entity_poly.entity_id
_entity_poly.type
_entity_poly.pdbx_seq_one_letter_code
_entity_poly.pdbx_strand_id
1 'polypeptide(L)'
;MPALQIGPFFLGRPSREQQAAVEASASSTPFSFPHVGVTRTAPPLPEAVAAEGWTLDHNRVQVGRGRAAYRKAQRLLEQWRHFDLGWASVNAPPVKQGAPVVVTARTLLCWSCNPLRISYVEEGALRRTQLQPWAGAKCAAAGGKASKNGSSSKSSSSSKSGSGSNMANAAKAASGGSSAAPSSTSGSGDPLTRLLGALARGAGTRAAQQQQAVAEARPPRGRRYAFAHTTLAGHQISGEERFAVAWNHEDDSVWYEIYTLSRPGSWITAATHPLLRAFQRKFAADSMAAMQREMLKP
;
A
#
# COMPACT_ATOMS: atom_id res chain seq x y z
N MET A 1 27.70 0.99 -29.06
CA MET A 1 27.29 -0.37 -29.46
C MET A 1 26.02 -0.74 -28.73
N PRO A 2 24.99 -1.27 -29.42
CA PRO A 2 23.79 -1.80 -28.77
C PRO A 2 24.14 -3.02 -27.92
N ALA A 3 23.47 -3.18 -26.77
CA ALA A 3 23.62 -4.37 -25.96
C ALA A 3 22.86 -5.54 -26.59
N LEU A 4 23.43 -6.75 -26.55
CA LEU A 4 22.72 -7.94 -27.01
C LEU A 4 21.47 -8.15 -26.15
N GLN A 5 20.31 -8.27 -26.81
CA GLN A 5 19.00 -8.46 -26.18
C GLN A 5 18.54 -9.91 -26.33
N ILE A 6 18.11 -10.53 -25.24
CA ILE A 6 17.52 -11.87 -25.19
C ILE A 6 16.18 -11.74 -24.45
N GLY A 7 15.08 -11.76 -25.19
CA GLY A 7 13.76 -11.46 -24.65
C GLY A 7 13.71 -10.05 -24.04
N PRO A 8 13.27 -9.89 -22.78
CA PRO A 8 13.22 -8.57 -22.15
C PRO A 8 14.51 -8.19 -21.41
N PHE A 9 15.57 -9.00 -21.54
CA PHE A 9 16.84 -8.80 -20.86
C PHE A 9 17.97 -8.43 -21.83
N PHE A 10 18.97 -7.72 -21.31
CA PHE A 10 20.16 -7.31 -22.04
C PHE A 10 21.42 -7.77 -21.30
N LEU A 11 22.42 -8.27 -22.03
CA LEU A 11 23.71 -8.71 -21.46
C LEU A 11 24.65 -7.54 -21.09
N GLY A 12 24.25 -6.32 -21.41
CA GLY A 12 24.94 -5.08 -21.06
C GLY A 12 23.93 -3.96 -20.86
N ARG A 13 24.41 -2.79 -20.40
CA ARG A 13 23.52 -1.64 -20.21
C ARG A 13 22.87 -1.27 -21.55
N PRO A 14 21.52 -1.21 -21.63
CA PRO A 14 20.83 -0.86 -22.86
C PRO A 14 21.28 0.51 -23.36
N SER A 15 21.52 0.63 -24.66
CA SER A 15 21.90 1.92 -25.26
C SER A 15 20.76 2.94 -25.14
N ARG A 16 21.06 4.22 -25.36
CA ARG A 16 20.03 5.27 -25.39
C ARG A 16 18.98 4.99 -26.47
N GLU A 17 19.39 4.50 -27.64
CA GLU A 17 18.49 4.12 -28.72
C GLU A 17 17.57 2.96 -28.32
N GLN A 18 18.11 1.93 -27.64
CA GLN A 18 17.30 0.81 -27.16
C GLN A 18 16.27 1.27 -26.11
N GLN A 19 16.68 2.16 -25.19
CA GLN A 19 15.77 2.76 -24.21
C GLN A 19 14.68 3.60 -24.90
N ALA A 20 15.06 4.42 -25.89
CA ALA A 20 14.14 5.24 -26.66
C ALA A 20 13.14 4.41 -27.47
N ALA A 21 13.56 3.27 -28.04
CA ALA A 21 12.67 2.36 -28.75
C ALA A 21 11.62 1.75 -27.80
N VAL A 22 12.04 1.34 -26.60
CA VAL A 22 11.13 0.84 -25.56
C VAL A 22 10.15 1.95 -25.14
N GLU A 23 10.64 3.17 -24.91
CA GLU A 23 9.82 4.34 -24.55
C GLU A 23 8.78 4.69 -25.62
N ALA A 24 9.19 4.67 -26.90
CA ALA A 24 8.28 4.93 -28.02
C ALA A 24 7.14 3.89 -28.06
N SER A 25 7.45 2.60 -27.86
CA SER A 25 6.44 1.55 -27.82
C SER A 25 5.49 1.67 -26.61
N ALA A 26 5.98 2.19 -25.48
CA ALA A 26 5.21 2.29 -24.24
C ALA A 26 4.01 3.26 -24.38
N SER A 27 4.11 4.23 -25.28
CA SER A 27 3.05 5.21 -25.50
C SER A 27 1.76 4.58 -26.06
N SER A 28 1.88 3.61 -26.96
CA SER A 28 0.74 2.94 -27.63
C SER A 28 0.37 1.58 -27.03
N THR A 29 1.26 0.97 -26.25
CA THR A 29 1.01 -0.36 -25.68
C THR A 29 -0.11 -0.32 -24.63
N PRO A 30 -1.07 -1.27 -24.64
CA PRO A 30 -2.13 -1.33 -23.64
C PRO A 30 -1.59 -1.73 -22.25
N PHE A 31 -2.35 -1.41 -21.20
CA PHE A 31 -2.03 -1.87 -19.84
C PHE A 31 -2.20 -3.38 -19.71
N SER A 32 -1.33 -4.04 -18.93
CA SER A 32 -1.46 -5.47 -18.60
C SER A 32 -2.20 -5.74 -17.29
N PHE A 33 -2.55 -4.69 -16.56
CA PHE A 33 -3.23 -4.76 -15.27
C PHE A 33 -4.68 -4.32 -15.44
N PRO A 34 -5.68 -5.15 -15.08
CA PRO A 34 -7.09 -4.86 -15.36
C PRO A 34 -7.69 -3.78 -14.44
N HIS A 35 -7.16 -3.60 -13.24
CA HIS A 35 -7.71 -2.68 -12.23
C HIS A 35 -6.99 -1.33 -12.22
N VAL A 36 -6.69 -0.78 -13.40
CA VAL A 36 -5.95 0.49 -13.53
C VAL A 36 -6.58 1.59 -12.68
N GLY A 37 -5.79 2.22 -11.81
CA GLY A 37 -6.23 3.27 -10.89
C GLY A 37 -6.78 2.78 -9.55
N VAL A 38 -6.84 1.47 -9.28
CA VAL A 38 -7.38 0.95 -8.01
C VAL A 38 -6.60 1.44 -6.78
N THR A 39 -5.30 1.74 -6.94
CA THR A 39 -4.46 2.20 -5.83
C THR A 39 -4.76 3.64 -5.38
N ARG A 40 -5.58 4.40 -6.12
CA ARG A 40 -5.98 5.78 -5.76
C ARG A 40 -6.66 5.84 -4.40
N THR A 41 -7.63 4.95 -4.17
CA THR A 41 -8.44 4.97 -2.95
C THR A 41 -7.91 4.03 -1.88
N ALA A 42 -6.95 3.18 -2.23
CA ALA A 42 -6.31 2.25 -1.30
C ALA A 42 -5.36 2.97 -0.31
N PRO A 43 -5.23 2.48 0.93
CA PRO A 43 -5.97 1.35 1.54
C PRO A 43 -7.35 1.76 2.13
N PRO A 44 -8.30 0.81 2.25
CA PRO A 44 -8.23 -0.59 1.80
C PRO A 44 -8.46 -0.72 0.29
N LEU A 45 -8.05 -1.86 -0.30
CA LEU A 45 -8.46 -2.21 -1.66
C LEU A 45 -9.96 -2.58 -1.67
N PRO A 46 -10.67 -2.39 -2.80
CA PRO A 46 -11.98 -2.98 -3.00
C PRO A 46 -11.94 -4.49 -2.78
N GLU A 47 -12.93 -5.04 -2.09
CA GLU A 47 -13.00 -6.46 -1.69
C GLU A 47 -12.83 -7.41 -2.88
N ALA A 48 -13.49 -7.11 -4.01
CA ALA A 48 -13.38 -7.87 -5.24
C ALA A 48 -11.92 -7.98 -5.74
N VAL A 49 -11.15 -6.89 -5.65
CA VAL A 49 -9.75 -6.87 -6.07
C VAL A 49 -8.87 -7.56 -5.03
N ALA A 50 -9.13 -7.36 -3.73
CA ALA A 50 -8.36 -8.01 -2.67
C ALA A 50 -8.47 -9.55 -2.70
N ALA A 51 -9.61 -10.09 -3.15
CA ALA A 51 -9.85 -11.53 -3.25
C ALA A 51 -9.09 -12.23 -4.39
N GLU A 52 -8.51 -11.49 -5.33
CA GLU A 52 -7.86 -12.05 -6.53
C GLU A 52 -6.41 -12.53 -6.31
N GLY A 53 -5.92 -12.56 -5.07
CA GLY A 53 -4.61 -13.13 -4.74
C GLY A 53 -3.41 -12.29 -5.21
N TRP A 54 -3.58 -10.98 -5.34
CA TRP A 54 -2.49 -10.06 -5.66
C TRP A 54 -1.44 -10.00 -4.55
N THR A 55 -0.18 -9.80 -4.94
CA THR A 55 0.87 -9.44 -3.98
C THR A 55 0.79 -7.94 -3.71
N LEU A 56 0.51 -7.59 -2.45
CA LEU A 56 0.39 -6.22 -1.98
C LEU A 56 1.60 -5.85 -1.11
N ASP A 57 2.28 -4.77 -1.46
CA ASP A 57 3.26 -4.14 -0.58
C ASP A 57 2.84 -2.72 -0.26
N HIS A 58 2.98 -2.34 1.01
CA HIS A 58 2.71 -1.00 1.48
C HIS A 58 3.87 -0.57 2.37
N ASN A 59 4.73 0.29 1.84
CA ASN A 59 5.95 0.75 2.49
C ASN A 59 5.86 2.26 2.71
N ARG A 60 6.31 2.74 3.88
CA ARG A 60 6.23 4.15 4.26
C ARG A 60 7.43 4.56 5.09
N VAL A 61 7.82 5.82 4.95
CA VAL A 61 8.87 6.43 5.78
C VAL A 61 8.59 7.92 6.04
N GLN A 62 8.88 8.39 7.25
CA GLN A 62 8.72 9.81 7.57
C GLN A 62 9.88 10.57 6.95
N VAL A 63 9.55 11.65 6.25
CA VAL A 63 10.53 12.46 5.50
C VAL A 63 10.61 13.90 5.99
N GLY A 64 9.70 14.32 6.87
CA GLY A 64 9.79 15.64 7.52
C GLY A 64 8.54 16.02 8.30
N ARG A 65 8.42 17.32 8.58
CA ARG A 65 7.27 17.95 9.22
C ARG A 65 6.95 19.30 8.55
N GLY A 66 5.68 19.67 8.49
CA GLY A 66 5.27 20.96 7.99
C GLY A 66 5.08 21.06 6.49
N ARG A 67 4.38 22.13 6.09
CA ARG A 67 4.10 22.47 4.68
C ARG A 67 5.36 22.55 3.82
N ALA A 68 6.46 23.09 4.35
CA ALA A 68 7.71 23.23 3.62
C ALA A 68 8.30 21.86 3.24
N ALA A 69 8.33 20.92 4.20
CA ALA A 69 8.77 19.55 3.94
C ALA A 69 7.85 18.84 2.94
N TYR A 70 6.52 19.02 3.05
CA TYR A 70 5.56 18.47 2.08
C TYR A 70 5.84 18.96 0.65
N ARG A 71 6.00 20.27 0.46
CA ARG A 71 6.28 20.84 -0.86
C ARG A 71 7.64 20.42 -1.41
N LYS A 72 8.64 20.25 -0.54
CA LYS A 72 9.95 19.72 -0.94
C LYS A 72 9.84 18.27 -1.38
N ALA A 73 9.22 17.41 -0.59
CA ALA A 73 9.03 16.00 -0.92
C ALA A 73 8.21 15.82 -2.20
N GLN A 74 7.17 16.63 -2.43
CA GLN A 74 6.42 16.66 -3.69
C GLN A 74 7.35 16.94 -4.89
N ARG A 75 8.19 17.99 -4.83
CA ARG A 75 9.14 18.31 -5.90
C ARG A 75 10.15 17.19 -6.13
N LEU A 76 10.68 16.58 -5.07
CA LEU A 76 11.62 15.46 -5.18
C LEU A 76 10.97 14.23 -5.82
N LEU A 77 9.69 14.01 -5.53
CA LEU A 77 8.89 12.95 -6.13
C LEU A 77 8.66 13.23 -7.62
N GLU A 78 8.28 14.45 -8.00
CA GLU A 78 8.13 14.91 -9.40
C GLU A 78 9.45 14.84 -10.20
N GLN A 79 10.58 15.05 -9.52
CA GLN A 79 11.92 14.96 -10.09
C GLN A 79 12.49 13.53 -10.07
N TRP A 80 11.68 12.52 -9.74
CA TRP A 80 12.08 11.11 -9.70
C TRP A 80 13.26 10.81 -8.78
N ARG A 81 13.51 11.63 -7.75
CA ARG A 81 14.69 11.47 -6.87
C ARG A 81 14.64 10.20 -6.00
N HIS A 82 13.45 9.64 -5.81
CA HIS A 82 13.21 8.34 -5.19
C HIS A 82 13.66 7.14 -6.06
N PHE A 83 14.08 7.37 -7.31
CA PHE A 83 14.70 6.40 -8.21
C PHE A 83 16.23 6.57 -8.35
N ASP A 84 16.86 7.40 -7.51
CA ASP A 84 18.32 7.58 -7.49
C ASP A 84 19.01 6.43 -6.70
N LEU A 85 18.95 5.22 -7.27
CA LEU A 85 19.29 3.96 -6.58
C LEU A 85 20.65 3.37 -6.98
N GLY A 86 21.29 3.90 -8.04
CA GLY A 86 22.57 3.40 -8.59
C GLY A 86 22.48 2.09 -9.37
N TRP A 87 21.58 1.18 -8.98
CA TRP A 87 21.32 -0.09 -9.70
C TRP A 87 20.07 -0.03 -10.59
N ALA A 88 19.21 0.97 -10.40
CA ALA A 88 18.07 1.27 -11.24
C ALA A 88 18.02 2.77 -11.56
N SER A 89 17.48 3.09 -12.73
CA SER A 89 17.27 4.44 -13.23
C SER A 89 15.99 4.51 -14.04
N VAL A 90 15.40 5.70 -14.13
CA VAL A 90 14.19 5.96 -14.91
C VAL A 90 14.47 7.04 -15.94
N ASN A 91 13.77 7.04 -17.08
CA ASN A 91 13.81 8.11 -18.09
C ASN A 91 13.29 9.47 -17.54
N ALA A 92 12.71 9.48 -16.35
CA ALA A 92 12.24 10.66 -15.60
C ALA A 92 11.32 11.58 -16.43
N PRO A 93 10.22 11.04 -16.99
CA PRO A 93 9.29 11.85 -17.76
C PRO A 93 8.56 12.86 -16.85
N PRO A 94 7.95 13.92 -17.42
CA PRO A 94 7.02 14.75 -16.67
C PRO A 94 5.94 13.87 -16.01
N VAL A 95 5.65 14.12 -14.74
CA VAL A 95 4.62 13.38 -14.00
C VAL A 95 3.23 13.83 -14.47
N LYS A 96 2.77 13.21 -15.56
CA LYS A 96 1.49 13.45 -16.23
C LYS A 96 0.87 12.11 -16.64
N GLN A 97 -0.45 12.00 -16.51
CA GLN A 97 -1.18 10.83 -17.00
C GLN A 97 -0.87 10.56 -18.49
N GLY A 98 -0.57 9.30 -18.79
CA GLY A 98 -0.21 8.84 -20.13
C GLY A 98 1.29 8.93 -20.46
N ALA A 99 2.12 9.57 -19.62
CA ALA A 99 3.55 9.66 -19.88
C ALA A 99 4.22 8.27 -19.81
N PRO A 100 5.05 7.90 -20.80
CA PRO A 100 5.76 6.63 -20.81
C PRO A 100 6.90 6.65 -19.79
N VAL A 101 6.95 5.62 -18.95
CA VAL A 101 7.98 5.45 -17.92
C VAL A 101 8.81 4.23 -18.30
N VAL A 102 10.12 4.37 -18.39
CA VAL A 102 11.03 3.26 -18.65
C VAL A 102 11.98 3.12 -17.49
N VAL A 103 11.82 2.04 -16.73
CA VAL A 103 12.74 1.69 -15.65
C VAL A 103 13.84 0.79 -16.23
N THR A 104 15.06 1.29 -16.22
CA THR A 104 16.25 0.52 -16.56
C THR A 104 16.93 0.05 -15.29
N ALA A 105 16.97 -1.25 -15.05
CA ALA A 105 17.53 -1.83 -13.84
C ALA A 105 18.56 -2.90 -14.16
N ARG A 106 19.62 -2.95 -13.35
CA ARG A 106 20.59 -4.04 -13.35
C ARG A 106 20.24 -5.02 -12.25
N THR A 107 19.95 -6.25 -12.66
CA THR A 107 19.50 -7.33 -11.79
C THR A 107 20.44 -8.52 -11.98
N LEU A 108 21.28 -8.78 -10.97
CA LEU A 108 22.38 -9.77 -11.05
C LEU A 108 23.28 -9.51 -12.28
N LEU A 109 23.22 -10.41 -13.27
CA LEU A 109 24.03 -10.40 -14.49
C LEU A 109 23.35 -9.71 -15.68
N CYS A 110 22.04 -9.45 -15.60
CA CYS A 110 21.25 -8.94 -16.72
C CYS A 110 20.75 -7.52 -16.44
N TRP A 111 20.61 -6.76 -17.51
CA TRP A 111 19.87 -5.50 -17.50
C TRP A 111 18.45 -5.73 -18.02
N SER A 112 17.50 -4.93 -17.55
CA SER A 112 16.13 -4.89 -18.07
C SER A 112 15.73 -3.45 -18.37
N CYS A 113 14.94 -3.25 -19.43
CA CYS A 113 14.21 -2.00 -19.68
C CYS A 113 12.73 -2.32 -19.60
N ASN A 114 12.09 -1.84 -18.53
CA ASN A 114 10.73 -2.17 -18.19
C ASN A 114 9.82 -1.01 -18.56
N PRO A 115 8.94 -1.15 -19.58
CA PRO A 115 8.02 -0.11 -19.99
C PRO A 115 6.77 -0.11 -19.09
N LEU A 116 6.47 1.07 -18.54
CA LEU A 116 5.26 1.39 -17.81
C LEU A 116 4.64 2.67 -18.40
N ARG A 117 3.47 3.03 -17.90
CA ARG A 117 2.86 4.32 -18.22
C ARG A 117 2.16 4.88 -17.00
N ILE A 118 2.26 6.19 -16.78
CA ILE A 118 1.57 6.85 -15.68
C ILE A 118 0.06 6.71 -15.90
N SER A 119 -0.60 5.91 -15.07
CA SER A 119 -2.04 5.67 -15.16
C SER A 119 -2.83 6.83 -14.58
N TYR A 120 -2.28 7.50 -13.57
CA TYR A 120 -2.85 8.71 -13.02
C TYR A 120 -1.86 9.57 -12.24
N VAL A 121 -2.28 10.83 -12.06
CA VAL A 121 -1.73 11.79 -11.11
C VAL A 121 -2.90 12.36 -10.32
N GLU A 122 -2.70 12.61 -9.03
CA GLU A 122 -3.69 13.24 -8.18
C GLU A 122 -3.03 14.10 -7.11
N GLU A 123 -3.67 15.23 -6.81
CA GLU A 123 -3.36 16.01 -5.63
C GLU A 123 -4.68 16.39 -4.98
N GLY A 124 -4.77 16.19 -3.67
CA GLY A 124 -6.04 16.43 -3.01
C GLY A 124 -5.98 16.36 -1.51
N ALA A 125 -7.11 16.75 -0.94
CA ALA A 125 -7.44 16.58 0.46
C ALA A 125 -7.46 15.09 0.84
N LEU A 126 -6.81 14.74 1.95
CA LEU A 126 -6.95 13.42 2.55
C LEU A 126 -8.09 13.40 3.56
N ARG A 127 -9.01 12.44 3.40
CA ARG A 127 -10.03 12.13 4.41
C ARG A 127 -9.42 11.30 5.54
N ARG A 128 -10.04 11.34 6.72
CA ARG A 128 -9.61 10.59 7.91
C ARG A 128 -9.43 9.08 7.65
N THR A 129 -10.29 8.50 6.81
CA THR A 129 -10.23 7.09 6.42
C THR A 129 -9.05 6.76 5.49
N GLN A 130 -8.45 7.75 4.86
CA GLN A 130 -7.24 7.60 4.03
C GLN A 130 -5.97 7.96 4.81
N LEU A 131 -6.13 8.44 6.05
CA LEU A 131 -5.07 8.71 7.03
C LEU A 131 -4.84 7.52 8.00
N GLN A 132 -5.44 6.35 7.72
CA GLN A 132 -5.47 5.17 8.60
C GLN A 132 -4.07 4.73 9.04
N PRO A 133 -3.96 4.27 10.30
CA PRO A 133 -3.07 4.83 11.30
C PRO A 133 -1.65 4.88 10.78
N TRP A 134 -1.00 6.00 11.03
CA TRP A 134 0.42 6.16 10.78
C TRP A 134 1.21 5.27 11.76
N ALA A 135 1.22 3.95 11.53
CA ALA A 135 1.81 2.96 12.41
C ALA A 135 3.27 3.33 12.68
N GLY A 136 3.51 3.91 13.87
CA GLY A 136 4.79 4.50 14.27
C GLY A 136 4.66 5.81 15.05
N ALA A 137 3.60 6.61 14.83
CA ALA A 137 3.34 7.79 15.65
C ALA A 137 2.77 7.35 17.01
N LYS A 138 3.65 6.92 17.93
CA LYS A 138 3.35 7.13 19.34
C LYS A 138 3.12 8.64 19.48
N CYS A 139 1.87 9.05 19.64
CA CYS A 139 1.60 10.37 20.20
C CYS A 139 2.44 10.46 21.46
N ALA A 140 3.50 11.26 21.44
CA ALA A 140 4.13 11.72 22.65
C ALA A 140 3.05 12.58 23.32
N ALA A 141 2.22 11.92 24.13
CA ALA A 141 1.32 12.60 25.03
C ALA A 141 2.20 13.57 25.81
N ALA A 142 1.85 14.84 25.73
CA ALA A 142 2.42 15.90 26.52
C ALA A 142 2.19 15.56 28.00
N GLY A 143 3.11 14.80 28.57
CA GLY A 143 3.26 14.54 29.99
C GLY A 143 4.22 15.57 30.55
N GLY A 144 3.76 16.81 30.68
CA GLY A 144 4.41 17.75 31.58
C GLY A 144 4.29 17.22 32.99
N LYS A 145 5.38 16.66 33.55
CA LYS A 145 5.59 16.64 35.00
C LYS A 145 7.02 17.01 35.32
N ALA A 146 7.06 18.06 36.14
CA ALA A 146 8.18 18.75 36.71
C ALA A 146 9.33 17.85 37.19
N SER A 147 10.53 18.38 36.95
CA SER A 147 11.74 18.17 37.74
C SER A 147 11.44 18.10 39.24
N LYS A 148 11.85 17.00 39.88
CA LYS A 148 12.30 16.99 41.28
C LYS A 148 13.51 16.07 41.42
N ASN A 149 14.60 16.67 41.86
CA ASN A 149 15.77 16.02 42.45
C ASN A 149 15.37 15.09 43.59
N GLY A 150 16.12 14.01 43.79
CA GLY A 150 16.03 13.18 44.98
C GLY A 150 16.78 11.86 44.85
N SER A 151 17.93 11.79 45.49
CA SER A 151 18.81 10.62 45.60
C SER A 151 18.23 9.51 46.49
N SER A 152 18.86 8.34 46.38
CA SER A 152 19.08 7.30 47.42
C SER A 152 18.25 5.99 47.40
N SER A 153 19.04 4.90 47.26
CA SER A 153 19.09 3.65 48.05
C SER A 153 18.00 2.56 47.98
N LYS A 154 18.46 1.39 47.46
CA LYS A 154 18.52 0.02 48.04
C LYS A 154 17.25 -0.76 48.48
N SER A 155 17.46 -2.10 48.42
CA SER A 155 16.72 -3.28 48.96
C SER A 155 15.58 -3.80 48.05
N SER A 156 15.51 -5.05 47.55
CA SER A 156 15.86 -6.45 47.93
C SER A 156 14.68 -7.25 48.52
N SER A 157 14.55 -8.49 48.03
CA SER A 157 13.78 -9.64 48.56
C SER A 157 12.27 -9.69 48.26
N SER A 158 11.54 -10.81 48.20
CA SER A 158 11.73 -12.22 47.80
C SER A 158 10.44 -12.97 48.18
N SER A 159 9.99 -13.96 47.38
CA SER A 159 9.10 -15.09 47.75
C SER A 159 7.62 -14.74 48.08
N LYS A 160 6.59 -15.61 48.00
CA LYS A 160 6.44 -17.07 47.80
C LYS A 160 4.96 -17.41 47.55
N SER A 161 4.71 -18.50 46.81
CA SER A 161 3.68 -19.57 46.92
C SER A 161 2.21 -19.34 47.32
N GLY A 162 1.33 -20.08 46.62
CA GLY A 162 0.04 -20.62 47.09
C GLY A 162 -0.95 -20.74 45.91
N SER A 163 -1.04 -21.85 45.17
CA SER A 163 -1.68 -23.16 45.46
C SER A 163 -3.08 -23.05 46.07
N GLY A 164 -4.09 -23.53 45.33
CA GLY A 164 -5.49 -23.59 45.77
C GLY A 164 -6.42 -24.05 44.66
N SER A 165 -6.51 -25.37 44.50
CA SER A 165 -7.45 -26.13 43.67
C SER A 165 -8.93 -25.95 44.06
N ASN A 166 -9.82 -26.02 43.08
CA ASN A 166 -11.10 -26.76 43.12
C ASN A 166 -11.69 -26.79 41.69
N MET A 167 -12.54 -27.70 41.23
CA MET A 167 -12.91 -29.10 41.47
C MET A 167 -14.22 -29.27 40.66
N ALA A 168 -14.38 -30.38 39.92
CA ALA A 168 -15.68 -30.94 39.45
C ALA A 168 -16.49 -30.08 38.42
N ASN A 169 -17.28 -30.59 37.48
CA ASN A 169 -17.82 -31.91 37.11
C ASN A 169 -18.15 -31.80 35.59
N ALA A 170 -17.83 -32.76 34.71
CA ALA A 170 -18.49 -34.04 34.50
C ALA A 170 -19.96 -33.95 34.03
N ALA A 171 -20.20 -34.30 32.75
CA ALA A 171 -21.21 -35.24 32.23
C ALA A 171 -21.56 -34.87 30.76
N LYS A 172 -21.33 -35.75 29.77
CA LYS A 172 -22.24 -36.81 29.25
C LYS A 172 -23.54 -36.20 28.65
N ALA A 173 -24.08 -36.56 27.50
CA ALA A 173 -23.91 -37.68 26.58
C ALA A 173 -24.75 -37.41 25.30
N ALA A 174 -24.49 -38.17 24.23
CA ALA A 174 -25.44 -38.66 23.22
C ALA A 174 -26.14 -37.59 22.33
N SER A 175 -26.58 -37.81 21.09
CA SER A 175 -26.72 -38.92 20.13
C SER A 175 -27.12 -38.20 18.81
N GLY A 176 -26.67 -38.59 17.61
CA GLY A 176 -27.23 -39.69 16.81
C GLY A 176 -28.30 -39.20 15.81
N GLY A 177 -28.14 -39.54 14.52
CA GLY A 177 -29.20 -39.60 13.47
C GLY A 177 -29.55 -38.25 12.80
N SER A 178 -29.18 -37.98 11.55
CA SER A 178 -29.66 -38.52 10.25
C SER A 178 -30.92 -37.85 9.69
N SER A 179 -30.75 -37.30 8.48
CA SER A 179 -31.69 -37.18 7.35
C SER A 179 -33.05 -36.51 7.55
N ALA A 180 -33.27 -35.38 6.85
CA ALA A 180 -34.28 -35.26 5.79
C ALA A 180 -34.26 -33.84 5.19
N ALA A 181 -34.26 -33.76 3.86
CA ALA A 181 -34.65 -32.56 3.14
C ALA A 181 -36.18 -32.34 3.23
N PRO A 182 -36.64 -31.09 3.15
CA PRO A 182 -37.78 -30.76 2.31
C PRO A 182 -37.40 -29.59 1.38
N SER A 183 -37.54 -29.75 0.07
CA SER A 183 -38.72 -29.41 -0.72
C SER A 183 -39.26 -27.99 -0.47
N SER A 184 -39.19 -27.20 -1.54
CA SER A 184 -39.83 -25.91 -1.75
C SER A 184 -41.29 -25.87 -1.28
N THR A 185 -41.60 -24.97 -0.35
CA THR A 185 -42.95 -24.43 -0.16
C THR A 185 -42.89 -22.91 -0.03
N SER A 186 -43.69 -22.27 -0.87
CA SER A 186 -43.94 -20.85 -0.91
C SER A 186 -44.59 -20.33 0.37
N GLY A 187 -43.96 -19.32 0.98
CA GLY A 187 -44.60 -18.12 1.51
C GLY A 187 -45.69 -18.24 2.59
N SER A 188 -45.29 -18.04 3.85
CA SER A 188 -45.96 -17.08 4.75
C SER A 188 -44.98 -16.63 5.84
N GLY A 189 -43.94 -15.90 5.44
CA GLY A 189 -43.19 -15.12 6.43
C GLY A 189 -44.11 -14.04 6.96
N ASP A 190 -44.46 -14.13 8.25
CA ASP A 190 -45.33 -13.18 8.94
C ASP A 190 -44.98 -11.73 8.53
N PRO A 191 -45.96 -10.93 8.09
CA PRO A 191 -45.72 -9.57 7.62
C PRO A 191 -44.96 -8.72 8.66
N LEU A 192 -45.18 -8.96 9.96
CA LEU A 192 -44.44 -8.27 11.02
C LEU A 192 -42.96 -8.67 11.05
N THR A 193 -42.66 -9.96 10.92
CA THR A 193 -41.28 -10.46 10.87
C THR A 193 -40.53 -9.96 9.63
N ARG A 194 -41.20 -9.87 8.47
CA ARG A 194 -40.61 -9.27 7.25
C ARG A 194 -40.39 -7.76 7.39
N LEU A 195 -41.35 -7.05 7.99
CA LEU A 195 -41.26 -5.62 8.25
C LEU A 195 -40.15 -5.30 9.27
N LEU A 196 -40.07 -6.05 10.36
CA LEU A 196 -38.99 -5.94 11.36
C LEU A 196 -37.62 -6.23 10.74
N GLY A 197 -37.50 -7.27 9.91
CA GLY A 197 -36.26 -7.57 9.20
C GLY A 197 -35.86 -6.50 8.18
N ALA A 198 -36.83 -5.89 7.48
CA ALA A 198 -36.59 -4.79 6.56
C ALA A 198 -36.21 -3.48 7.28
N LEU A 199 -36.88 -3.16 8.39
CA LEU A 199 -36.58 -2.00 9.24
C LEU A 199 -35.21 -2.14 9.91
N ALA A 200 -34.84 -3.33 10.39
CA ALA A 200 -33.52 -3.60 10.98
C ALA A 200 -32.39 -3.44 9.94
N ARG A 201 -32.57 -3.97 8.71
CA ARG A 201 -31.61 -3.77 7.61
C ARG A 201 -31.52 -2.31 7.17
N GLY A 202 -32.66 -1.61 7.08
CA GLY A 202 -32.72 -0.19 6.71
C GLY A 202 -32.16 0.76 7.78
N ALA A 203 -32.26 0.40 9.07
CA ALA A 203 -31.68 1.16 10.16
C ALA A 203 -30.15 1.02 10.22
N GLY A 204 -29.62 -0.19 9.96
CA GLY A 204 -28.18 -0.43 9.89
C GLY A 204 -27.51 0.33 8.74
N THR A 205 -28.14 0.38 7.56
CA THR A 205 -27.63 1.13 6.40
C THR A 205 -27.74 2.64 6.59
N ARG A 206 -28.83 3.14 7.21
CA ARG A 206 -28.98 4.58 7.53
C ARG A 206 -27.98 5.05 8.57
N ALA A 207 -27.73 4.27 9.63
CA ALA A 207 -26.74 4.64 10.63
C ALA A 207 -25.32 4.66 10.04
N ALA A 208 -24.98 3.68 9.20
CA ALA A 208 -23.72 3.64 8.47
C ALA A 208 -23.59 4.81 7.46
N GLN A 209 -24.63 5.09 6.67
CA GLN A 209 -24.66 6.23 5.75
C GLN A 209 -24.58 7.57 6.47
N GLN A 210 -25.26 7.72 7.61
CA GLN A 210 -25.25 8.96 8.38
C GLN A 210 -23.91 9.17 9.09
N GLN A 211 -23.28 8.11 9.60
CA GLN A 211 -21.91 8.17 10.11
C GLN A 211 -20.90 8.50 9.00
N GLN A 212 -21.09 7.96 7.79
CA GLN A 212 -20.25 8.25 6.63
C GLN A 212 -20.44 9.69 6.13
N ALA A 213 -21.68 10.19 6.07
CA ALA A 213 -21.99 11.57 5.73
C ALA A 213 -21.44 12.59 6.77
N VAL A 214 -21.51 12.27 8.06
CA VAL A 214 -20.91 13.10 9.13
C VAL A 214 -19.37 13.04 9.09
N ALA A 215 -18.78 11.92 8.67
CA ALA A 215 -17.34 11.80 8.45
C ALA A 215 -16.88 12.60 7.21
N GLU A 216 -17.71 12.70 6.17
CA GLU A 216 -17.47 13.49 4.96
C GLU A 216 -17.64 15.00 5.18
N ALA A 217 -18.46 15.42 6.14
CA ALA A 217 -18.71 16.83 6.47
C ALA A 217 -17.58 17.51 7.29
N ARG A 218 -16.58 16.76 7.80
CA ARG A 218 -15.43 17.34 8.51
C ARG A 218 -14.36 17.81 7.52
N PRO A 219 -13.67 18.94 7.81
CA PRO A 219 -12.62 19.44 6.93
C PRO A 219 -11.49 18.41 6.81
N PRO A 220 -10.86 18.33 5.62
CA PRO A 220 -9.79 17.37 5.38
C PRO A 220 -8.60 17.62 6.32
N ARG A 221 -8.08 16.52 6.88
CA ARG A 221 -7.05 16.55 7.92
C ARG A 221 -5.63 16.34 7.39
N GLY A 222 -5.48 16.40 6.08
CA GLY A 222 -4.20 16.28 5.42
C GLY A 222 -4.30 16.56 3.94
N ARG A 223 -3.16 16.46 3.27
CA ARG A 223 -3.04 16.60 1.82
C ARG A 223 -2.14 15.50 1.27
N ARG A 224 -2.46 14.98 0.09
CA ARG A 224 -1.64 14.01 -0.62
C ARG A 224 -1.40 14.48 -2.04
N TYR A 225 -0.16 14.32 -2.48
CA TYR A 225 0.23 14.28 -3.87
C TYR A 225 0.63 12.85 -4.20
N ALA A 226 0.09 12.28 -5.27
CA ALA A 226 0.41 10.93 -5.69
C ALA A 226 0.35 10.78 -7.20
N PHE A 227 1.12 9.83 -7.72
CA PHE A 227 0.92 9.29 -9.05
C PHE A 227 1.13 7.78 -9.00
N ALA A 228 0.56 7.08 -9.97
CA ALA A 228 0.90 5.69 -10.18
C ALA A 228 1.31 5.45 -11.62
N HIS A 229 2.20 4.48 -11.78
CA HIS A 229 2.51 3.87 -13.06
C HIS A 229 2.08 2.42 -13.06
N THR A 230 1.61 1.98 -14.22
CA THR A 230 1.02 0.66 -14.41
C THR A 230 1.78 -0.07 -15.50
N THR A 231 1.95 -1.37 -15.30
CA THR A 231 2.66 -2.24 -16.23
C THR A 231 1.91 -2.34 -17.56
N LEU A 232 2.67 -2.48 -18.65
CA LEU A 232 2.14 -2.63 -20.00
C LEU A 232 2.12 -4.10 -20.44
N ALA A 233 1.41 -4.40 -21.53
CA ALA A 233 1.47 -5.71 -22.17
C ALA A 233 2.92 -6.07 -22.53
N GLY A 234 3.31 -7.34 -22.31
CA GLY A 234 4.70 -7.81 -22.49
C GLY A 234 5.62 -7.58 -21.28
N HIS A 235 5.16 -6.86 -20.25
CA HIS A 235 5.90 -6.71 -19.00
C HIS A 235 5.89 -8.03 -18.20
N GLN A 236 7.00 -8.35 -17.54
CA GLN A 236 7.23 -9.62 -16.82
C GLN A 236 6.39 -9.74 -15.54
N ILE A 237 5.82 -8.61 -15.11
CA ILE A 237 4.95 -8.42 -13.95
C ILE A 237 3.71 -7.69 -14.43
N SER A 238 2.55 -8.03 -13.90
CA SER A 238 1.32 -7.26 -14.09
C SER A 238 0.97 -6.57 -12.76
N GLY A 239 0.77 -5.25 -12.77
CA GLY A 239 0.50 -4.50 -11.55
C GLY A 239 0.46 -2.98 -11.70
N GLU A 240 0.20 -2.32 -10.59
CA GLU A 240 0.20 -0.86 -10.42
C GLU A 240 1.00 -0.48 -9.17
N GLU A 241 1.85 0.53 -9.28
CA GLU A 241 2.66 1.05 -8.20
C GLU A 241 2.37 2.55 -8.03
N ARG A 242 1.84 2.92 -6.86
CA ARG A 242 1.58 4.30 -6.45
C ARG A 242 2.73 4.80 -5.61
N PHE A 243 3.26 5.96 -5.97
CA PHE A 243 4.12 6.77 -5.13
C PHE A 243 3.36 7.96 -4.61
N ALA A 244 3.48 8.25 -3.32
CA ALA A 244 2.79 9.37 -2.71
C ALA A 244 3.63 10.10 -1.66
N VAL A 245 3.36 11.40 -1.55
CA VAL A 245 3.74 12.21 -0.40
C VAL A 245 2.46 12.67 0.27
N ALA A 246 2.36 12.44 1.58
CA ALA A 246 1.21 12.85 2.37
C ALA A 246 1.65 13.70 3.56
N TRP A 247 0.92 14.77 3.81
CA TRP A 247 1.06 15.66 4.97
C TRP A 247 -0.15 15.48 5.88
N ASN A 248 0.08 14.99 7.08
CA ASN A 248 -0.91 14.93 8.14
C ASN A 248 -0.95 16.27 8.87
N HIS A 249 -2.08 16.97 8.82
CA HIS A 249 -2.23 18.25 9.51
C HIS A 249 -2.52 18.09 11.02
N GLU A 250 -2.82 16.87 11.51
CA GLU A 250 -3.07 16.63 12.95
C GLU A 250 -1.78 16.68 13.78
N ASP A 251 -0.71 16.05 13.28
CA ASP A 251 0.59 15.95 13.96
C ASP A 251 1.73 16.60 13.19
N ASP A 252 1.39 17.30 12.10
CA ASP A 252 2.29 17.98 11.17
C ASP A 252 3.31 17.07 10.46
N SER A 253 3.14 15.75 10.50
CA SER A 253 4.09 14.81 9.89
C SER A 253 3.94 14.71 8.37
N VAL A 254 5.08 14.60 7.69
CA VAL A 254 5.17 14.42 6.23
C VAL A 254 5.88 13.12 5.93
N TRP A 255 5.32 12.36 5.01
CA TRP A 255 5.82 11.04 4.71
C TRP A 255 5.75 10.70 3.25
N TYR A 256 6.63 9.78 2.88
CA TYR A 256 6.68 9.15 1.58
C TYR A 256 6.12 7.73 1.67
N GLU A 257 5.34 7.33 0.68
CA GLU A 257 4.64 6.05 0.61
C GLU A 257 4.83 5.42 -0.77
N ILE A 258 5.04 4.10 -0.76
CA ILE A 258 5.04 3.22 -1.92
C ILE A 258 3.96 2.17 -1.69
N TYR A 259 2.95 2.15 -2.55
CA TYR A 259 1.85 1.19 -2.49
C TYR A 259 1.81 0.41 -3.81
N THR A 260 2.12 -0.88 -3.76
CA THR A 260 2.19 -1.73 -4.94
C THR A 260 1.16 -2.84 -4.90
N LEU A 261 0.57 -3.10 -6.05
CA LEU A 261 -0.20 -4.30 -6.32
C LEU A 261 0.43 -5.00 -7.51
N SER A 262 0.84 -6.26 -7.36
CA SER A 262 1.53 -6.97 -8.44
C SER A 262 1.27 -8.47 -8.44
N ARG A 263 1.44 -9.08 -9.62
CA ARG A 263 1.50 -10.54 -9.82
C ARG A 263 2.53 -10.89 -10.90
N PRO A 264 3.11 -12.09 -10.88
CA PRO A 264 3.93 -12.57 -11.99
C PRO A 264 3.16 -12.53 -13.31
N GLY A 265 3.78 -12.02 -14.39
CA GLY A 265 3.18 -11.94 -15.72
C GLY A 265 3.20 -13.26 -16.50
N SER A 266 3.93 -14.27 -16.03
CA SER A 266 4.00 -15.61 -16.63
C SER A 266 4.35 -16.67 -15.58
N TRP A 267 4.12 -17.95 -15.91
CA TRP A 267 4.52 -19.08 -15.06
C TRP A 267 6.05 -19.18 -14.88
N ILE A 268 6.82 -18.76 -15.88
CA ILE A 268 8.29 -18.69 -15.79
C ILE A 268 8.71 -17.65 -14.76
N THR A 269 8.03 -16.49 -14.72
CA THR A 269 8.24 -15.49 -13.66
C THR A 269 7.82 -16.02 -12.29
N ALA A 270 6.83 -16.90 -12.22
CA ALA A 270 6.45 -17.54 -10.96
C ALA A 270 7.57 -18.42 -10.39
N ALA A 271 8.37 -19.08 -11.24
CA ALA A 271 9.54 -19.84 -10.80
C ALA A 271 10.67 -18.95 -10.22
N THR A 272 10.78 -17.70 -10.67
CA THR A 272 11.75 -16.73 -10.14
C THR A 272 11.17 -15.85 -9.01
N HIS A 273 10.00 -16.20 -8.48
CA HIS A 273 9.25 -15.37 -7.55
C HIS A 273 10.04 -14.97 -6.28
N PRO A 274 10.78 -15.86 -5.58
CA PRO A 274 11.54 -15.44 -4.39
C PRO A 274 12.56 -14.34 -4.69
N LEU A 275 13.23 -14.44 -5.84
CA LEU A 275 14.18 -13.46 -6.31
C LEU A 275 13.47 -12.14 -6.66
N LEU A 276 12.32 -12.20 -7.34
CA LEU A 276 11.49 -11.03 -7.62
C LEU A 276 11.05 -10.31 -6.34
N ARG A 277 10.62 -11.05 -5.32
CA ARG A 277 10.23 -10.50 -4.01
C ARG A 277 11.40 -9.84 -3.28
N ALA A 278 12.60 -10.41 -3.40
CA ALA A 278 13.81 -9.77 -2.87
C ALA A 278 14.06 -8.42 -3.56
N PHE A 279 13.90 -8.34 -4.88
CA PHE A 279 14.06 -7.08 -5.62
C PHE A 279 13.00 -6.03 -5.30
N GLN A 280 11.73 -6.42 -5.17
CA GLN A 280 10.66 -5.50 -4.79
C GLN A 280 10.90 -4.90 -3.39
N ARG A 281 11.31 -5.73 -2.43
CA ARG A 281 11.68 -5.25 -1.08
C ARG A 281 12.91 -4.34 -1.11
N LYS A 282 13.94 -4.71 -1.88
CA LYS A 282 15.13 -3.87 -2.06
C LYS A 282 14.79 -2.52 -2.68
N PHE A 283 13.96 -2.51 -3.72
CA PHE A 283 13.48 -1.29 -4.35
C PHE A 283 12.79 -0.37 -3.35
N ALA A 284 11.82 -0.90 -2.59
CA ALA A 284 11.11 -0.10 -1.60
C ALA A 284 12.06 0.49 -0.53
N ALA A 285 12.97 -0.33 0.00
CA ALA A 285 13.94 0.11 1.00
C ALA A 285 14.87 1.21 0.47
N ASP A 286 15.49 0.99 -0.69
CA ASP A 286 16.42 1.95 -1.27
C ASP A 286 15.72 3.24 -1.71
N SER A 287 14.50 3.14 -2.22
CA SER A 287 13.69 4.29 -2.64
C SER A 287 13.29 5.17 -1.46
N MET A 288 12.87 4.57 -0.35
CA MET A 288 12.61 5.28 0.91
C MET A 288 13.89 5.96 1.44
N ALA A 289 15.02 5.26 1.44
CA ALA A 289 16.30 5.82 1.85
C ALA A 289 16.76 6.98 0.94
N ALA A 290 16.53 6.85 -0.37
CA ALA A 290 16.81 7.92 -1.33
C ALA A 290 15.97 9.16 -1.04
N MET A 291 14.67 9.01 -0.82
CA MET A 291 13.81 10.14 -0.48
C MET A 291 14.26 10.84 0.82
N GLN A 292 14.59 10.08 1.87
CA GLN A 292 15.10 10.66 3.12
C GLN A 292 16.41 11.42 2.91
N ARG A 293 17.38 10.83 2.18
CA ARG A 293 18.66 11.48 1.87
C ARG A 293 18.47 12.81 1.14
N GLU A 294 17.58 12.85 0.16
CA GLU A 294 17.31 14.05 -0.63
C GLU A 294 16.59 15.14 0.19
N MET A 295 15.77 14.73 1.16
CA MET A 295 15.13 15.66 2.08
C MET A 295 16.12 16.36 3.02
N LEU A 296 17.27 15.74 3.31
CA LEU A 296 18.34 16.31 4.14
C LEU A 296 19.24 17.31 3.40
N LYS A 297 19.24 17.32 2.06
CA LYS A 297 20.00 18.33 1.28
C LYS A 297 19.42 19.73 1.54
N PRO A 298 20.21 20.80 1.53
CA PRO A 298 19.69 22.16 1.75
C PRO A 298 18.64 22.56 0.69
#